data_AF-A0A9N9RLZ2-F1
#
_entry.id   AF-A0A9N9RLZ2-F1
#
_cell.length_a   1.000
_cell.length_b   1.000
_cell.length_c   1.000
_cell.angle_alpha   90.00
_cell.angle_beta   90.00
_cell.angle_gamma   90.00
#
_symmetry.space_group_name_H-M   'P 1'
#
loop_
_entity.id
_entity.type
_entity.pdbx_description
1 polymer ?
#
loop_
_entity_poly.entity_id
_entity_poly.type
_entity_poly.pdbx_seq_one_letter_code
_entity_poly.pdbx_strand_id
1 'polypeptide(L)'
;MSIVLIRSLYRQHRFIRQVPVVHKLHVNFSSDNKPKVSEVKSLVDTADKHKKYSRENVRLYVFTRFFDYIQNYDKVLEKNFPSAMHVYRVFMIGVKDFYADMKKFFKITTIANSRGIKALTRKEMELMHQTPKDIMKVAPVLLIAALPFANYVIFPIAYMYPRTFLTSHFWNLQQRVEFQELYLKDRTHYNRKIFRKLQERLDSTKLSRCHKEFNYVLGLLGSGLHPSSSEIIEIKDIFLHRPFHIDSLSSSHLTYLCKLHGIHTLYLKRVRLSEHCYMMHNMDLAIKNEGGVHNLSIDALTTACYLRGLNPVSLPQEEMIQWLQEWLTVSLNIGTEYISLYIHLPILLTYNHPNNWRLTHK
;
A
#
# COMPACT_ATOMS: atom_id res chain seq x y z
N MET A 1 -7.86 -0.61 -9.02
CA MET A 1 -8.23 -0.38 -7.60
C MET A 1 -9.71 -0.62 -7.42
N SER A 2 -10.07 -1.55 -6.55
CA SER A 2 -11.45 -1.97 -6.36
C SER A 2 -12.28 -0.85 -5.74
N ILE A 3 -13.36 -0.45 -6.43
CA ILE A 3 -14.49 0.38 -5.94
C ILE A 3 -15.01 -0.08 -4.57
N VAL A 4 -14.68 -1.32 -4.20
CA VAL A 4 -14.94 -2.00 -2.94
C VAL A 4 -14.22 -1.38 -1.73
N LEU A 5 -12.93 -1.06 -1.85
CA LEU A 5 -12.17 -0.39 -0.77
C LEU A 5 -12.70 1.04 -0.59
N ILE A 6 -12.97 1.71 -1.72
CA ILE A 6 -13.61 3.02 -1.74
C ILE A 6 -14.97 2.94 -1.03
N ARG A 7 -15.88 2.01 -1.37
CA ARG A 7 -17.21 1.90 -0.73
C ARG A 7 -17.15 1.52 0.76
N SER A 8 -16.24 0.63 1.16
CA SER A 8 -16.12 0.21 2.58
C SER A 8 -15.55 1.33 3.45
N LEU A 9 -14.53 2.05 2.95
CA LEU A 9 -13.90 3.15 3.67
C LEU A 9 -14.72 4.45 3.58
N TYR A 10 -15.45 4.74 2.49
CA TYR A 10 -16.43 5.83 2.44
C TYR A 10 -17.56 5.64 3.46
N ARG A 11 -17.89 4.39 3.81
CA ARG A 11 -18.86 4.06 4.87
C ARG A 11 -18.31 4.36 6.26
N GLN A 12 -17.03 4.10 6.52
CA GLN A 12 -16.36 4.41 7.79
C GLN A 12 -16.02 5.91 7.94
N HIS A 13 -15.59 6.58 6.86
CA HIS A 13 -15.24 8.00 6.87
C HIS A 13 -16.46 8.92 7.10
N ARG A 14 -17.68 8.46 6.75
CA ARG A 14 -18.94 9.17 7.03
C ARG A 14 -19.33 9.11 8.51
N PHE A 15 -18.85 8.12 9.27
CA PHE A 15 -19.12 7.98 10.70
C PHE A 15 -18.31 9.00 11.54
N ILE A 16 -17.11 9.37 11.09
CA ILE A 16 -16.22 10.31 11.81
C ILE A 16 -16.68 11.78 11.66
N ARG A 17 -17.51 12.10 10.65
CA ARG A 17 -18.01 13.47 10.41
C ARG A 17 -19.32 13.83 11.11
N GLN A 18 -19.95 12.91 11.86
CA GLN A 18 -21.21 13.21 12.56
C GLN A 18 -20.95 13.60 14.02
N VAL A 19 -20.48 14.83 14.22
CA VAL A 19 -20.81 15.62 15.42
C VAL A 19 -21.73 16.74 14.94
N PRO A 20 -23.04 16.73 15.23
CA PRO A 20 -23.92 17.80 14.78
C PRO A 20 -23.88 18.95 15.80
N VAL A 21 -23.36 20.09 15.36
CA VAL A 21 -23.78 21.39 15.91
C VAL A 21 -25.23 21.60 15.48
N VAL A 22 -26.11 21.72 16.47
CA VAL A 22 -27.54 21.94 16.33
C VAL A 22 -27.79 23.32 15.70
N HIS A 23 -28.58 23.38 14.63
CA HIS A 23 -29.50 24.50 14.39
C HIS A 23 -30.73 24.03 13.61
N LYS A 24 -31.90 24.29 14.22
CA LYS A 24 -33.25 23.99 13.73
C LYS A 24 -33.57 24.85 12.50
N LEU A 25 -34.09 24.25 11.44
CA LEU A 25 -35.05 24.89 10.55
C LEU A 25 -36.11 23.86 10.13
N HIS A 26 -37.34 24.12 10.56
CA HIS A 26 -38.56 23.41 10.19
C HIS A 26 -38.93 23.79 8.75
N VAL A 27 -39.14 22.80 7.88
CA VAL A 27 -39.97 22.96 6.68
C VAL A 27 -40.85 21.72 6.56
N ASN A 28 -42.15 21.94 6.70
CA ASN A 28 -43.20 20.94 6.52
C ASN A 28 -43.40 20.67 5.03
N PHE A 29 -43.49 19.39 4.64
CA PHE A 29 -44.17 19.00 3.40
C PHE A 29 -44.95 17.70 3.63
N SER A 30 -46.22 17.75 3.24
CA SER A 30 -47.26 16.74 3.40
C SER A 30 -46.91 15.38 2.79
N SER A 31 -47.43 14.36 3.47
CA SER A 31 -47.69 13.00 2.99
C SER A 31 -48.49 13.02 1.68
N ASP A 32 -48.06 12.25 0.69
CA ASP A 32 -48.85 11.10 0.25
C ASP A 32 -48.05 10.13 -0.66
N ASN A 33 -48.21 8.84 -0.35
CA ASN A 33 -47.77 7.63 -1.05
C ASN A 33 -46.31 7.52 -1.53
N LYS A 34 -45.48 6.84 -0.73
CA LYS A 34 -44.20 6.23 -1.16
C LYS A 34 -44.16 4.74 -0.80
N PRO A 35 -43.70 3.85 -1.71
CA PRO A 35 -43.42 2.46 -1.36
C PRO A 35 -42.31 2.40 -0.30
N LYS A 36 -42.36 1.37 0.58
CA LYS A 36 -41.45 1.18 1.71
C LYS A 36 -39.98 1.26 1.26
N VAL A 37 -39.34 2.40 1.53
CA VAL A 37 -37.95 2.72 1.17
C VAL A 37 -36.95 1.69 1.72
N SER A 38 -37.31 0.94 2.75
CA SER A 38 -36.52 -0.15 3.32
C SER A 38 -36.41 -1.38 2.42
N GLU A 39 -37.47 -1.71 1.69
CA GLU A 39 -37.59 -2.92 0.87
C GLU A 39 -36.93 -2.76 -0.50
N VAL A 40 -37.04 -1.56 -1.09
CA VAL A 40 -36.30 -1.20 -2.31
C VAL A 40 -34.79 -1.16 -2.04
N LYS A 41 -34.39 -0.69 -0.86
CA LYS A 41 -32.97 -0.60 -0.48
C LYS A 41 -32.34 -1.97 -0.22
N SER A 42 -33.06 -2.90 0.40
CA SER A 42 -32.57 -4.28 0.61
C SER A 42 -32.44 -5.04 -0.71
N LEU A 43 -33.36 -4.85 -1.66
CA LEU A 43 -33.29 -5.46 -3.00
C LEU A 43 -32.13 -4.90 -3.82
N VAL A 44 -31.91 -3.58 -3.80
CA VAL A 44 -30.77 -2.94 -4.46
C VAL A 44 -29.44 -3.39 -3.85
N ASP A 45 -29.35 -3.49 -2.51
CA ASP A 45 -28.15 -3.96 -1.81
C ASP A 45 -27.85 -5.45 -2.12
N THR A 46 -28.89 -6.26 -2.31
CA THR A 46 -28.75 -7.70 -2.65
C THR A 46 -28.34 -7.88 -4.11
N ALA A 47 -28.91 -7.09 -5.02
CA ALA A 47 -28.54 -7.08 -6.44
C ALA A 47 -27.10 -6.60 -6.67
N ASP A 48 -26.66 -5.55 -5.95
CA ASP A 48 -25.29 -5.05 -6.01
C ASP A 48 -24.27 -6.07 -5.46
N LYS A 49 -24.62 -6.79 -4.38
CA LYS A 49 -23.82 -7.91 -3.85
C LYS A 49 -23.72 -9.05 -4.85
N HIS A 50 -24.84 -9.48 -5.45
CA HIS A 50 -24.86 -10.57 -6.42
C HIS A 50 -24.07 -10.24 -7.69
N LYS A 51 -24.17 -8.99 -8.18
CA LYS A 51 -23.42 -8.50 -9.34
C LYS A 51 -21.91 -8.42 -9.09
N LYS A 52 -21.50 -8.05 -7.87
CA LYS A 52 -20.09 -8.03 -7.47
C LYS A 52 -19.53 -9.46 -7.32
N TYR A 53 -20.26 -10.35 -6.66
CA TYR A 53 -19.90 -11.76 -6.50
C TYR A 53 -19.76 -12.46 -7.86
N SER A 54 -20.71 -12.24 -8.77
CA SER A 54 -20.66 -12.74 -10.14
C SER A 54 -19.41 -12.26 -10.91
N ARG A 55 -19.04 -10.97 -10.82
CA ARG A 55 -17.85 -10.43 -11.50
C ARG A 55 -16.53 -11.00 -10.98
N GLU A 56 -16.42 -11.21 -9.67
CA GLU A 56 -15.24 -11.83 -9.05
C GLU A 56 -15.09 -13.29 -9.50
N ASN A 57 -16.19 -14.04 -9.54
CA ASN A 57 -16.21 -15.42 -10.03
C ASN A 57 -15.87 -15.53 -11.53
N VAL A 58 -16.36 -14.62 -12.37
CA VAL A 58 -16.02 -14.60 -13.80
C VAL A 58 -14.53 -14.32 -14.02
N ARG A 59 -13.95 -13.37 -13.28
CA ARG A 59 -12.50 -13.09 -13.36
C ARG A 59 -11.68 -14.31 -12.95
N LEU A 60 -12.02 -14.89 -11.79
CA LEU A 60 -11.32 -16.09 -11.31
C LEU A 60 -11.43 -17.23 -12.33
N TYR A 61 -12.61 -17.46 -12.91
CA TYR A 61 -12.84 -18.49 -13.92
C TYR A 61 -11.99 -18.32 -15.18
N VAL A 62 -11.93 -17.10 -15.75
CA VAL A 62 -11.10 -16.82 -16.93
C VAL A 62 -9.63 -17.09 -16.63
N PHE A 63 -9.14 -16.69 -15.44
CA PHE A 63 -7.77 -16.98 -15.03
C PHE A 63 -7.53 -18.47 -14.78
N THR A 64 -8.49 -19.20 -14.19
CA THR A 64 -8.38 -20.64 -13.99
C THR A 64 -8.27 -21.37 -15.33
N ARG A 65 -9.12 -21.03 -16.30
CA ARG A 65 -9.06 -21.60 -17.66
C ARG A 65 -7.72 -21.33 -18.34
N PHE A 66 -7.19 -20.12 -18.19
CA PHE A 66 -5.88 -19.77 -18.73
C PHE A 66 -4.74 -20.49 -18.00
N PHE A 67 -4.84 -20.64 -16.69
CA PHE A 67 -3.87 -21.40 -15.89
C PHE A 67 -3.85 -22.88 -16.29
N ASP A 68 -5.02 -23.48 -16.50
CA ASP A 68 -5.16 -24.85 -17.01
C ASP A 68 -4.52 -24.98 -18.40
N TYR A 69 -4.64 -23.96 -19.25
CA TYR A 69 -3.98 -23.91 -20.56
C TYR A 69 -2.45 -23.88 -20.43
N ILE A 70 -1.90 -22.99 -19.59
CA ILE A 70 -0.44 -22.92 -19.38
C ILE A 70 0.09 -24.23 -18.79
N GLN A 71 -0.58 -24.84 -17.81
CA GLN A 71 -0.13 -26.10 -17.22
C GLN A 71 -0.04 -27.25 -18.23
N ASN A 72 -0.86 -27.23 -19.28
CA ASN A 72 -0.81 -28.24 -20.34
C ASN A 72 0.28 -27.96 -21.39
N TYR A 73 0.96 -26.81 -21.31
CA TYR A 73 2.00 -26.39 -22.26
C TYR A 73 3.35 -27.11 -22.02
N ASP A 74 3.52 -27.76 -20.86
CA ASP A 74 4.67 -28.61 -20.49
C ASP A 74 5.06 -29.58 -21.62
N LYS A 75 4.06 -30.28 -22.19
CA LYS A 75 4.25 -31.33 -23.21
C LYS A 75 4.76 -30.79 -24.55
N VAL A 76 4.45 -29.53 -24.86
CA VAL A 76 4.83 -28.89 -26.13
C VAL A 76 6.24 -28.34 -26.05
N LEU A 77 6.64 -27.79 -24.89
CA LEU A 77 7.98 -27.26 -24.66
C LEU A 77 9.04 -28.35 -24.49
N GLU A 78 8.74 -29.43 -23.76
CA GLU A 78 9.69 -30.55 -23.59
C GLU A 78 10.09 -31.18 -24.92
N LYS A 79 9.17 -31.23 -25.89
CA LYS A 79 9.42 -31.79 -27.21
C LYS A 79 10.24 -30.88 -28.12
N ASN A 80 10.03 -29.56 -28.04
CA ASN A 80 10.55 -28.61 -29.02
C ASN A 80 11.78 -27.83 -28.53
N PHE A 81 11.96 -27.65 -27.22
CA PHE A 81 13.04 -26.80 -26.65
C PHE A 81 13.58 -27.34 -25.30
N PRO A 82 14.33 -28.45 -25.29
CA PRO A 82 14.82 -29.08 -24.05
C PRO A 82 15.72 -28.14 -23.21
N SER A 83 16.53 -27.29 -23.85
CA SER A 83 17.40 -26.32 -23.17
C SER A 83 16.62 -25.21 -22.45
N ALA A 84 15.37 -24.93 -22.83
CA ALA A 84 14.52 -23.90 -22.21
C ALA A 84 13.75 -24.42 -20.99
N MET A 85 13.83 -25.71 -20.68
CA MET A 85 12.99 -26.35 -19.67
C MET A 85 13.27 -25.87 -18.24
N HIS A 86 14.52 -25.52 -17.92
CA HIS A 86 14.87 -24.98 -16.60
C HIS A 86 14.18 -23.62 -16.36
N VAL A 87 14.24 -22.71 -17.34
CA VAL A 87 13.61 -21.39 -17.29
C VAL A 87 12.08 -21.54 -17.17
N TYR A 88 11.51 -22.46 -17.94
CA TYR A 88 10.10 -22.76 -17.87
C TYR A 88 9.65 -23.29 -16.50
N ARG A 89 10.41 -24.22 -15.89
CA ARG A 89 10.07 -24.73 -14.54
C ARG A 89 10.06 -23.62 -13.48
N VAL A 90 11.08 -22.76 -13.47
CA VAL A 90 11.14 -21.61 -12.56
C VAL A 90 9.96 -20.66 -12.79
N PHE A 91 9.63 -20.39 -14.05
CA PHE A 91 8.47 -19.59 -14.41
C PHE A 91 7.16 -20.21 -13.91
N MET A 92 6.97 -21.51 -14.09
CA MET A 92 5.77 -22.23 -13.67
C MET A 92 5.59 -22.30 -12.15
N ILE A 93 6.68 -22.36 -11.39
CA ILE A 93 6.63 -22.18 -9.93
C ILE A 93 6.04 -20.80 -9.62
N GLY A 94 6.54 -19.74 -10.27
CA GLY A 94 6.01 -18.38 -10.10
C GLY A 94 4.53 -18.22 -10.48
N VAL A 95 4.07 -18.88 -11.55
CA VAL A 95 2.64 -18.89 -11.91
C VAL A 95 1.80 -19.55 -10.80
N LYS A 96 2.25 -20.70 -10.26
CA LYS A 96 1.55 -21.41 -9.19
C LYS A 96 1.45 -20.55 -7.93
N ASP A 97 2.55 -19.92 -7.52
CA ASP A 97 2.59 -19.06 -6.33
C ASP A 97 1.69 -17.83 -6.52
N PHE A 98 1.78 -17.16 -7.67
CA PHE A 98 0.91 -16.03 -8.00
C PHE A 98 -0.58 -16.41 -7.98
N TYR A 99 -0.93 -17.57 -8.54
CA TYR A 99 -2.31 -18.06 -8.53
C TYR A 99 -2.80 -18.36 -7.10
N ALA A 100 -1.96 -18.98 -6.27
CA ALA A 100 -2.29 -19.25 -4.87
C ALA A 100 -2.58 -17.95 -4.10
N ASP A 101 -1.73 -16.93 -4.29
CA ASP A 101 -1.87 -15.64 -3.64
C ASP A 101 -3.06 -14.83 -4.17
N MET A 102 -3.36 -14.90 -5.46
CA MET A 102 -4.59 -14.35 -6.04
C MET A 102 -5.85 -15.01 -5.43
N LYS A 103 -5.88 -16.34 -5.29
CA LYS A 103 -7.01 -17.06 -4.66
C LYS A 103 -7.20 -16.65 -3.20
N LYS A 104 -6.09 -16.58 -2.44
CA LYS A 104 -6.11 -16.08 -1.05
C LYS A 104 -6.61 -14.64 -0.98
N PHE A 105 -6.16 -13.76 -1.88
CA PHE A 105 -6.59 -12.36 -1.95
C PHE A 105 -8.11 -12.23 -2.08
N PHE A 106 -8.76 -13.00 -2.96
CA PHE A 106 -10.22 -12.97 -3.09
C PHE A 106 -10.94 -13.44 -1.81
N LYS A 107 -10.42 -14.49 -1.16
CA LYS A 107 -10.95 -14.97 0.13
C LYS A 107 -10.81 -13.90 1.22
N ILE A 108 -9.62 -13.34 1.38
CA ILE A 108 -9.31 -12.29 2.37
C ILE A 108 -10.16 -11.05 2.12
N THR A 109 -10.33 -10.64 0.85
CA THR A 109 -11.18 -9.50 0.49
C THR A 109 -12.62 -9.72 0.94
N THR A 110 -13.13 -10.95 0.85
CA THR A 110 -14.47 -11.30 1.33
C THR A 110 -14.57 -11.20 2.86
N ILE A 111 -13.54 -11.66 3.58
CA ILE A 111 -13.45 -11.57 5.04
C ILE A 111 -13.36 -10.09 5.47
N ALA A 112 -12.48 -9.31 4.86
CA ALA A 112 -12.29 -7.90 5.15
C ALA A 112 -13.57 -7.08 4.90
N ASN A 113 -14.34 -7.41 3.86
CA ASN A 113 -15.61 -6.75 3.56
C ASN A 113 -16.71 -7.08 4.58
N SER A 114 -16.65 -8.22 5.25
CA SER A 114 -17.67 -8.67 6.21
C SER A 114 -17.31 -8.34 7.66
N ARG A 115 -16.07 -8.62 8.07
CA ARG A 115 -15.57 -8.50 9.45
C ARG A 115 -14.67 -7.28 9.67
N GLY A 116 -14.30 -6.56 8.60
CA GLY A 116 -13.38 -5.43 8.65
C GLY A 116 -11.91 -5.84 8.55
N ILE A 117 -11.05 -4.85 8.33
CA ILE A 117 -9.60 -5.06 8.14
C ILE A 117 -8.91 -5.53 9.43
N LYS A 118 -9.43 -5.13 10.60
CA LYS A 118 -8.89 -5.52 11.92
C LYS A 118 -8.97 -7.03 12.21
N ALA A 119 -9.82 -7.76 11.48
CA ALA A 119 -9.95 -9.21 11.62
C ALA A 119 -8.87 -10.00 10.85
N LEU A 120 -8.02 -9.32 10.09
CA LEU A 120 -6.96 -9.94 9.31
C LEU A 120 -5.67 -10.04 10.12
N THR A 121 -4.90 -11.08 9.85
CA THR A 121 -3.51 -11.19 10.30
C THR A 121 -2.62 -10.21 9.53
N ARG A 122 -1.41 -9.92 10.03
CA ARG A 122 -0.45 -9.05 9.34
C ARG A 122 -0.16 -9.54 7.92
N LYS A 123 0.12 -10.84 7.76
CA LYS A 123 0.40 -11.46 6.46
C LYS A 123 -0.77 -11.32 5.48
N GLU A 124 -2.01 -11.46 5.96
CA GLU A 124 -3.20 -11.25 5.12
C GLU A 124 -3.37 -9.79 4.70
N MET A 125 -3.05 -8.83 5.58
CA MET A 125 -3.05 -7.41 5.22
C MET A 125 -1.96 -7.08 4.20
N GLU A 126 -0.74 -7.63 4.35
CA GLU A 126 0.37 -7.47 3.40
C GLU A 126 -0.03 -8.02 2.03
N LEU A 127 -0.63 -9.20 2.00
CA LEU A 127 -1.16 -9.79 0.77
C LEU A 127 -2.24 -8.92 0.14
N MET A 128 -3.20 -8.46 0.94
CA MET A 128 -4.27 -7.57 0.47
C MET A 128 -3.74 -6.24 -0.08
N HIS A 129 -2.62 -5.75 0.45
CA HIS A 129 -1.95 -4.55 -0.03
C HIS A 129 -1.19 -4.77 -1.35
N GLN A 130 -0.49 -5.91 -1.49
CA GLN A 130 0.43 -6.17 -2.60
C GLN A 130 -0.25 -6.81 -3.82
N THR A 131 -1.08 -7.84 -3.62
CA THR A 131 -1.66 -8.65 -4.71
C THR A 131 -2.43 -7.83 -5.76
N PRO A 132 -3.19 -6.77 -5.43
CA PRO A 132 -3.82 -5.94 -6.46
C PRO A 132 -2.83 -5.28 -7.42
N LYS A 133 -1.64 -4.89 -6.93
CA LYS A 133 -0.58 -4.31 -7.77
C LYS A 133 0.01 -5.39 -8.68
N ASP A 134 0.21 -6.58 -8.15
CA ASP A 134 0.74 -7.72 -8.90
C ASP A 134 -0.22 -8.15 -10.02
N ILE A 135 -1.52 -8.25 -9.72
CA ILE A 135 -2.54 -8.56 -10.74
C ILE A 135 -2.56 -7.49 -11.83
N MET A 136 -2.55 -6.20 -11.48
CA MET A 136 -2.56 -5.13 -12.49
C MET A 136 -1.30 -5.15 -13.38
N LYS A 137 -0.17 -5.61 -12.85
CA LYS A 137 1.10 -5.71 -13.58
C LYS A 137 1.15 -6.92 -14.50
N VAL A 138 0.68 -8.07 -14.04
CA VAL A 138 0.77 -9.36 -14.76
C VAL A 138 -0.41 -9.57 -15.72
N ALA A 139 -1.61 -9.05 -15.43
CA ALA A 139 -2.79 -9.27 -16.26
C ALA A 139 -2.63 -8.89 -17.74
N PRO A 140 -1.99 -7.76 -18.12
CA PRO A 140 -1.76 -7.45 -19.54
C PRO A 140 -0.87 -8.48 -20.25
N VAL A 141 0.17 -8.96 -19.56
CA VAL A 141 1.08 -9.99 -20.07
C VAL A 141 0.32 -11.28 -20.33
N LEU A 142 -0.53 -11.69 -19.39
CA LEU A 142 -1.32 -12.92 -19.52
C LEU A 142 -2.39 -12.81 -20.61
N LEU A 143 -3.04 -11.64 -20.75
CA LEU A 143 -4.04 -11.40 -21.79
C LEU A 143 -3.40 -11.50 -23.18
N ILE A 144 -2.23 -10.89 -23.37
CA ILE A 144 -1.50 -10.97 -24.64
C ILE A 144 -1.02 -12.41 -24.89
N ALA A 145 -0.49 -13.09 -23.87
CA ALA A 145 -0.02 -14.47 -23.99
C ALA A 145 -1.12 -15.49 -24.33
N ALA A 146 -2.38 -15.17 -24.06
CA ALA A 146 -3.52 -16.02 -24.42
C ALA A 146 -3.84 -16.00 -25.92
N LEU A 147 -3.35 -15.01 -26.67
CA LEU A 147 -3.52 -14.95 -28.13
C LEU A 147 -2.56 -15.94 -28.81
N PRO A 148 -3.01 -16.67 -29.84
CA PRO A 148 -2.13 -17.55 -30.60
C PRO A 148 -0.97 -16.73 -31.20
N PHE A 149 0.23 -17.32 -31.23
CA PHE A 149 1.49 -16.72 -31.70
C PHE A 149 2.08 -15.58 -30.86
N ALA A 150 1.29 -14.84 -30.08
CA ALA A 150 1.77 -13.75 -29.23
C ALA A 150 2.65 -14.24 -28.06
N ASN A 151 2.42 -15.47 -27.60
CA ASN A 151 3.21 -16.16 -26.59
C ASN A 151 4.71 -16.23 -26.94
N TYR A 152 5.07 -16.44 -28.21
CA TYR A 152 6.47 -16.52 -28.67
C TYR A 152 7.21 -15.18 -28.56
N VAL A 153 6.49 -14.07 -28.48
CA VAL A 153 7.08 -12.72 -28.36
C VAL A 153 7.03 -12.24 -26.92
N ILE A 154 5.90 -12.40 -26.25
CA ILE A 154 5.68 -11.82 -24.92
C ILE A 154 6.52 -12.50 -23.83
N PHE A 155 6.74 -13.81 -23.90
CA PHE A 155 7.54 -14.52 -22.89
C PHE A 155 9.03 -14.14 -22.93
N PRO A 156 9.70 -14.09 -24.10
CA PRO A 156 11.06 -13.55 -24.17
C PRO A 156 11.17 -12.12 -23.63
N ILE A 157 10.23 -11.24 -23.99
CA ILE A 157 10.23 -9.85 -23.50
C ILE A 157 10.03 -9.81 -21.98
N ALA A 158 9.09 -10.58 -21.44
CA ALA A 158 8.84 -10.63 -20.01
C ALA A 158 10.05 -11.19 -19.23
N TYR A 159 10.77 -12.15 -19.82
CA TYR A 159 12.00 -12.71 -19.26
C TYR A 159 13.17 -11.71 -19.31
N MET A 160 13.31 -10.93 -20.39
CA MET A 160 14.33 -9.88 -20.50
C MET A 160 14.06 -8.68 -19.58
N TYR A 161 12.79 -8.34 -19.34
CA TYR A 161 12.38 -7.21 -18.50
C TYR A 161 11.49 -7.65 -17.33
N PRO A 162 11.99 -8.51 -16.42
CA PRO A 162 11.19 -9.15 -15.38
C PRO A 162 10.69 -8.14 -14.35
N ARG A 163 11.44 -7.08 -14.09
CA ARG A 163 11.03 -5.98 -13.20
C ARG A 163 9.81 -5.21 -13.73
N THR A 164 9.58 -5.19 -15.03
CA THR A 164 8.49 -4.41 -15.65
C THR A 164 7.24 -5.27 -15.85
N PHE A 165 7.40 -6.49 -16.35
CA PHE A 165 6.30 -7.35 -16.77
C PHE A 165 5.92 -8.43 -15.76
N LEU A 166 6.83 -8.80 -14.85
CA LEU A 166 6.63 -9.87 -13.88
C LEU A 166 6.60 -9.33 -12.44
N THR A 167 6.23 -10.18 -11.48
CA THR A 167 6.16 -9.85 -10.04
C THR A 167 7.16 -10.70 -9.27
N SER A 168 7.28 -10.46 -7.96
CA SER A 168 8.23 -11.17 -7.09
C SER A 168 8.10 -12.70 -7.11
N HIS A 169 6.93 -13.22 -7.48
CA HIS A 169 6.70 -14.66 -7.68
C HIS A 169 7.60 -15.28 -8.75
N PHE A 170 8.02 -14.49 -9.75
CA PHE A 170 8.77 -14.95 -10.91
C PHE A 170 10.26 -14.65 -10.85
N TRP A 171 10.70 -13.94 -9.80
CA TRP A 171 12.07 -13.46 -9.67
C TRP A 171 12.90 -14.46 -8.87
N ASN A 172 14.14 -14.65 -9.30
CA ASN A 172 15.11 -15.38 -8.49
C ASN A 172 15.50 -14.55 -7.24
N LEU A 173 16.20 -15.16 -6.28
CA LEU A 173 16.53 -14.53 -5.01
C LEU A 173 17.33 -13.23 -5.20
N GLN A 174 18.29 -13.22 -6.12
CA GLN A 174 19.11 -12.06 -6.42
C GLN A 174 18.26 -10.90 -6.98
N GLN A 175 17.42 -11.18 -7.98
CA GLN A 175 16.50 -10.22 -8.56
C GLN A 175 15.52 -9.64 -7.54
N ARG A 176 15.07 -10.46 -6.57
CA ARG A 176 14.18 -9.97 -5.51
C ARG A 176 14.84 -8.90 -4.66
N VAL A 177 16.09 -9.08 -4.28
CA VAL A 177 16.86 -8.09 -3.51
C VAL A 177 17.11 -6.86 -4.36
N GLU A 178 17.68 -7.02 -5.55
CA GLU A 178 18.02 -5.92 -6.45
C GLU A 178 16.80 -5.06 -6.82
N PHE A 179 15.67 -5.69 -7.17
CA PHE A 179 14.48 -4.95 -7.56
C PHE A 179 13.82 -4.26 -6.38
N GLN A 180 13.88 -4.83 -5.17
CA GLN A 180 13.40 -4.16 -3.96
C GLN A 180 14.21 -2.89 -3.67
N GLU A 181 15.54 -2.95 -3.78
CA GLU A 181 16.40 -1.77 -3.64
C GLU A 181 16.09 -0.72 -4.71
N LEU A 182 15.90 -1.12 -5.98
CA LEU A 182 15.53 -0.20 -7.06
C LEU A 182 14.16 0.46 -6.81
N TYR A 183 13.14 -0.29 -6.39
CA TYR A 183 11.85 0.30 -6.04
C TYR A 183 11.94 1.27 -4.87
N LEU A 184 12.77 0.96 -3.87
CA LEU A 184 13.00 1.86 -2.75
C LEU A 184 13.77 3.12 -3.18
N LYS A 185 14.77 2.99 -4.05
CA LYS A 185 15.49 4.12 -4.67
C LYS A 185 14.54 5.06 -5.41
N ASP A 186 13.65 4.51 -6.24
CA ASP A 186 12.64 5.28 -6.98
C ASP A 186 11.67 6.04 -6.04
N ARG A 187 11.26 5.41 -4.93
CA ARG A 187 10.39 6.01 -3.91
C ARG A 187 11.09 7.13 -3.14
N THR A 188 12.30 6.85 -2.65
CA THR A 188 13.08 7.77 -1.79
C THR A 188 13.67 8.95 -2.56
N HIS A 189 13.76 8.88 -3.89
CA HIS A 189 14.09 10.02 -4.76
C HIS A 189 13.23 11.27 -4.47
N TYR A 190 11.99 11.09 -3.99
CA TYR A 190 11.08 12.19 -3.69
C TYR A 190 11.28 12.82 -2.29
N ASN A 191 12.10 12.22 -1.42
CA ASN A 191 12.29 12.71 -0.05
C ASN A 191 12.77 14.17 -0.01
N ARG A 192 13.79 14.53 -0.79
CA ARG A 192 14.28 15.92 -0.86
C ARG A 192 13.19 16.92 -1.28
N LYS A 193 12.29 16.52 -2.18
CA LYS A 193 11.18 17.36 -2.65
C LYS A 193 10.11 17.54 -1.56
N ILE A 194 9.84 16.49 -0.80
CA ILE A 194 8.92 16.53 0.35
C ILE A 194 9.51 17.39 1.47
N PHE A 195 10.80 17.22 1.80
CA PHE A 195 11.49 18.03 2.80
C PHE A 195 11.40 19.53 2.48
N ARG A 196 11.69 19.90 1.23
CA ARG A 196 11.52 21.30 0.77
C ARG A 196 10.09 21.81 0.93
N LYS A 197 9.07 20.96 0.73
CA LYS A 197 7.66 21.34 0.95
C LYS A 197 7.33 21.53 2.43
N LEU A 198 7.97 20.81 3.34
CA LEU A 198 7.86 21.05 4.78
C LEU A 198 8.52 22.39 5.15
N GLN A 199 9.74 22.65 4.67
CA GLN A 199 10.46 23.91 4.93
C GLN A 199 9.72 25.14 4.38
N GLU A 200 9.19 25.08 3.14
CA GLU A 200 8.43 26.17 2.51
C GLU A 200 7.24 26.64 3.36
N ARG A 201 6.66 25.75 4.17
CA ARG A 201 5.45 26.01 4.96
C ARG A 201 5.73 26.20 6.45
N LEU A 202 7.00 26.16 6.86
CA LEU A 202 7.40 26.32 8.26
C LEU A 202 6.96 27.67 8.84
N ASP A 203 7.15 28.77 8.12
CA ASP A 203 6.78 30.11 8.59
C ASP A 203 5.28 30.25 8.89
N SER A 204 4.44 29.51 8.17
CA SER A 204 2.99 29.48 8.39
C SER A 204 2.59 28.80 9.72
N THR A 205 3.54 28.17 10.42
CA THR A 205 3.29 27.49 11.71
C THR A 205 3.69 28.33 12.92
N LYS A 206 4.18 29.57 12.76
CA LYS A 206 4.66 30.43 13.87
C LYS A 206 3.67 30.64 15.02
N LEU A 207 2.36 30.55 14.74
CA LEU A 207 1.31 30.68 15.75
C LEU A 207 1.06 29.38 16.55
N SER A 208 1.60 28.25 16.09
CA SER A 208 1.49 26.96 16.77
C SER A 208 2.41 26.91 17.99
N ARG A 209 1.95 26.25 19.06
CA ARG A 209 2.78 25.99 20.24
C ARG A 209 3.97 25.08 19.94
N CYS A 210 3.83 24.15 19.00
CA CYS A 210 4.88 23.19 18.61
C CYS A 210 5.86 23.74 17.55
N HIS A 211 5.80 25.04 17.22
CA HIS A 211 6.59 25.62 16.12
C HIS A 211 8.09 25.45 16.33
N LYS A 212 8.56 25.65 17.57
CA LYS A 212 9.99 25.59 17.89
C LYS A 212 10.54 24.17 17.72
N GLU A 213 9.80 23.20 18.22
CA GLU A 213 10.08 21.77 18.16
C GLU A 213 10.08 21.30 16.70
N PHE A 214 9.12 21.76 15.89
CA PHE A 214 9.09 21.43 14.47
C PHE A 214 10.21 22.07 13.66
N ASN A 215 10.56 23.33 13.95
CA ASN A 215 11.73 23.96 13.35
C ASN A 215 13.01 23.18 13.69
N TYR A 216 13.14 22.74 14.95
CA TYR A 216 14.25 21.90 15.38
C TYR A 216 14.28 20.55 14.64
N VAL A 217 13.14 19.86 14.51
CA VAL A 217 13.04 18.61 13.73
C VAL A 217 13.46 18.81 12.27
N LEU A 218 13.02 19.90 11.63
CA LEU A 218 13.46 20.21 10.26
C LEU A 218 14.94 20.58 10.20
N GLY A 219 15.49 21.20 11.24
CA GLY A 219 16.92 21.48 11.39
C GLY A 219 17.77 20.21 11.51
N LEU A 220 17.32 19.21 12.26
CA LEU A 220 17.95 17.88 12.31
C LEU A 220 17.99 17.25 10.92
N LEU A 221 16.84 17.22 10.23
CA LEU A 221 16.78 16.67 8.88
C LEU A 221 17.68 17.43 7.89
N GLY A 222 17.80 18.75 8.05
CA GLY A 222 18.67 19.60 7.23
C GLY A 222 20.16 19.42 7.48
N SER A 223 20.54 19.05 8.71
CA SER A 223 21.94 18.82 9.13
C SER A 223 22.42 17.37 8.89
N GLY A 224 21.54 16.48 8.42
CA GLY A 224 21.88 15.08 8.17
C GLY A 224 21.59 14.14 9.34
N LEU A 225 20.87 14.59 10.37
CA LEU A 225 20.39 13.79 11.49
C LEU A 225 18.91 13.44 11.32
N HIS A 226 18.37 12.59 12.19
CA HIS A 226 16.93 12.34 12.27
C HIS A 226 16.42 12.61 13.69
N PRO A 227 15.17 13.07 13.85
CA PRO A 227 14.53 13.12 15.14
C PRO A 227 14.31 11.73 15.75
N SER A 228 14.25 11.68 17.06
CA SER A 228 13.77 10.55 17.85
C SER A 228 12.25 10.40 17.77
N SER A 229 11.76 9.22 18.15
CA SER A 229 10.30 8.94 18.16
C SER A 229 9.52 9.88 19.08
N SER A 230 10.08 10.28 20.23
CA SER A 230 9.46 11.24 21.15
C SER A 230 9.35 12.64 20.54
N GLU A 231 10.42 13.15 19.92
CA GLU A 231 10.43 14.46 19.25
C GLU A 231 9.41 14.50 18.08
N ILE A 232 9.19 13.39 17.38
CA ILE A 232 8.15 13.30 16.35
C ILE A 232 6.73 13.36 16.95
N ILE A 233 6.51 12.71 18.11
CA ILE A 233 5.21 12.74 18.79
C ILE A 233 4.88 14.15 19.29
N GLU A 234 5.87 14.92 19.75
CA GLU A 234 5.70 16.29 20.23
C GLU A 234 5.20 17.26 19.14
N ILE A 235 5.57 17.04 17.89
CA ILE A 235 5.17 17.89 16.76
C ILE A 235 3.84 17.47 16.11
N LYS A 236 3.15 16.45 16.63
CA LYS A 236 1.98 15.86 15.95
C LYS A 236 0.85 16.85 15.67
N ASP A 237 0.63 17.81 16.55
CA ASP A 237 -0.47 18.77 16.47
C ASP A 237 -0.32 19.73 15.28
N ILE A 238 0.90 19.93 14.77
CA ILE A 238 1.14 20.70 13.54
C ILE A 238 0.49 20.04 12.32
N PHE A 239 0.42 18.72 12.30
CA PHE A 239 -0.15 17.96 11.19
C PHE A 239 -1.68 17.84 11.27
N LEU A 240 -2.28 18.21 12.40
CA LEU A 240 -3.74 18.24 12.59
C LEU A 240 -4.38 19.51 11.98
N HIS A 241 -3.60 20.57 11.82
CA HIS A 241 -4.08 21.88 11.40
C HIS A 241 -3.44 22.35 10.09
N ARG A 242 -3.93 23.48 9.56
CA ARG A 242 -3.25 24.16 8.45
C ARG A 242 -1.83 24.56 8.90
N PRO A 243 -0.81 24.47 8.03
CA PRO A 243 -0.87 24.12 6.61
C PRO A 243 -0.73 22.61 6.30
N PHE A 244 -0.44 21.78 7.30
CA PHE A 244 -0.03 20.39 7.08
C PHE A 244 -1.14 19.34 7.18
N HIS A 245 -2.37 19.73 7.56
CA HIS A 245 -3.53 18.85 7.47
C HIS A 245 -3.68 18.27 6.06
N ILE A 246 -4.08 17.00 5.94
CA ILE A 246 -4.15 16.26 4.66
C ILE A 246 -4.99 16.99 3.59
N ASP A 247 -6.06 17.67 4.01
CA ASP A 247 -6.91 18.45 3.11
C ASP A 247 -6.24 19.73 2.60
N SER A 248 -5.28 20.27 3.35
CA SER A 248 -4.61 21.55 3.08
C SER A 248 -3.32 21.41 2.26
N LEU A 249 -2.81 20.18 2.10
CA LEU A 249 -1.61 19.93 1.31
C LEU A 249 -1.79 20.31 -0.17
N SER A 250 -0.76 20.91 -0.76
CA SER A 250 -0.74 21.24 -2.19
C SER A 250 -0.73 19.98 -3.08
N SER A 251 -1.20 20.10 -4.33
CA SER A 251 -1.25 18.96 -5.26
C SER A 251 0.14 18.38 -5.56
N SER A 252 1.18 19.21 -5.65
CA SER A 252 2.56 18.75 -5.84
C SER A 252 3.06 17.98 -4.61
N HIS A 253 2.80 18.48 -3.40
CA HIS A 253 3.16 17.78 -2.16
C HIS A 253 2.48 16.40 -2.08
N LEU A 254 1.17 16.33 -2.35
CA LEU A 254 0.43 15.06 -2.41
C LEU A 254 0.99 14.11 -3.47
N THR A 255 1.46 14.63 -4.61
CA THR A 255 2.07 13.80 -5.66
C THR A 255 3.35 13.16 -5.16
N TYR A 256 4.21 13.92 -4.48
CA TYR A 256 5.46 13.40 -3.94
C TYR A 256 5.21 12.38 -2.84
N LEU A 257 4.27 12.63 -1.93
CA LEU A 257 3.87 11.66 -0.89
C LEU A 257 3.29 10.38 -1.51
N CYS A 258 2.44 10.48 -2.53
CA CYS A 258 1.97 9.30 -3.25
C CYS A 258 3.14 8.50 -3.86
N LYS A 259 4.11 9.17 -4.48
CA LYS A 259 5.27 8.50 -5.08
C LYS A 259 6.17 7.83 -4.03
N LEU A 260 6.40 8.49 -2.90
CA LEU A 260 7.12 7.94 -1.74
C LEU A 260 6.51 6.63 -1.25
N HIS A 261 5.17 6.54 -1.23
CA HIS A 261 4.44 5.34 -0.81
C HIS A 261 4.15 4.33 -1.93
N GLY A 262 4.68 4.55 -3.14
CA GLY A 262 4.40 3.68 -4.30
C GLY A 262 2.92 3.68 -4.72
N ILE A 263 2.22 4.79 -4.46
CA ILE A 263 0.80 5.00 -4.76
C ILE A 263 0.66 5.74 -6.09
N HIS A 264 -0.35 5.32 -6.86
CA HIS A 264 -0.67 5.93 -8.14
C HIS A 264 -1.23 7.37 -8.02
N THR A 265 -0.79 8.26 -8.89
CA THR A 265 -0.97 9.72 -8.74
C THR A 265 -2.11 10.34 -9.56
N LEU A 266 -2.79 9.62 -10.46
CA LEU A 266 -3.73 10.28 -11.39
C LEU A 266 -4.97 10.90 -10.72
N TYR A 267 -5.56 10.25 -9.71
CA TYR A 267 -6.81 10.71 -9.09
C TYR A 267 -6.87 10.39 -7.61
N LEU A 268 -7.78 11.04 -6.86
CA LEU A 268 -8.09 10.73 -5.46
C LEU A 268 -6.85 10.59 -4.54
N LYS A 269 -5.81 11.41 -4.74
CA LYS A 269 -4.51 11.29 -4.03
C LYS A 269 -4.70 11.26 -2.50
N ARG A 270 -5.52 12.17 -1.96
CA ARG A 270 -5.83 12.25 -0.52
C ARG A 270 -6.46 10.96 -0.01
N VAL A 271 -7.54 10.52 -0.67
CA VAL A 271 -8.23 9.27 -0.30
C VAL A 271 -7.24 8.11 -0.33
N ARG A 272 -6.45 7.95 -1.40
CA ARG A 272 -5.46 6.87 -1.50
C ARG A 272 -4.39 6.90 -0.43
N LEU A 273 -3.92 8.10 -0.06
CA LEU A 273 -2.97 8.28 1.06
C LEU A 273 -3.62 7.91 2.39
N SER A 274 -4.88 8.32 2.61
CA SER A 274 -5.65 7.93 3.80
C SER A 274 -5.89 6.42 3.87
N GLU A 275 -6.27 5.77 2.77
CA GLU A 275 -6.45 4.33 2.68
C GLU A 275 -5.14 3.59 2.97
N HIS A 276 -4.03 4.08 2.42
CA HIS A 276 -2.70 3.53 2.67
C HIS A 276 -2.27 3.68 4.13
N CYS A 277 -2.43 4.87 4.71
CA CYS A 277 -2.18 5.13 6.13
C CYS A 277 -2.99 4.18 7.02
N TYR A 278 -4.29 4.04 6.76
CA TYR A 278 -5.15 3.14 7.51
C TYR A 278 -4.67 1.69 7.41
N MET A 279 -4.30 1.23 6.20
CA MET A 279 -3.76 -0.10 5.98
C MET A 279 -2.46 -0.32 6.78
N MET A 280 -1.49 0.60 6.66
CA MET A 280 -0.20 0.47 7.33
C MET A 280 -0.32 0.54 8.86
N HIS A 281 -1.17 1.41 9.40
CA HIS A 281 -1.42 1.48 10.84
C HIS A 281 -2.06 0.19 11.38
N ASN A 282 -2.96 -0.46 10.63
CA ASN A 282 -3.49 -1.76 11.05
C ASN A 282 -2.44 -2.88 10.96
N MET A 283 -1.49 -2.80 10.02
CA MET A 283 -0.33 -3.71 10.01
C MET A 283 0.57 -3.48 11.22
N ASP A 284 0.80 -2.23 11.63
CA ASP A 284 1.54 -1.88 12.84
C ASP A 284 0.87 -2.46 14.09
N LEU A 285 -0.45 -2.32 14.21
CA LEU A 285 -1.24 -2.94 15.28
C LEU A 285 -1.14 -4.47 15.25
N ALA A 286 -1.16 -5.09 14.06
CA ALA A 286 -1.01 -6.53 13.92
C ALA A 286 0.38 -7.00 14.39
N ILE A 287 1.46 -6.26 14.09
CA ILE A 287 2.80 -6.57 14.62
C ILE A 287 2.79 -6.55 16.15
N LYS A 288 2.17 -5.54 16.77
CA LYS A 288 2.03 -5.48 18.23
C LYS A 288 1.26 -6.68 18.78
N ASN A 289 0.16 -7.07 18.12
CA ASN A 289 -0.69 -8.18 18.56
C ASN A 289 -0.03 -9.56 18.37
N GLU A 290 0.88 -9.70 17.41
CA GLU A 290 1.71 -10.90 17.18
C GLU A 290 2.86 -11.04 18.22
N GLY A 291 2.87 -10.20 19.26
CA GLY A 291 3.87 -10.21 20.33
C GLY A 291 5.03 -9.23 20.10
N GLY A 292 4.96 -8.38 19.07
CA GLY A 292 5.93 -7.32 18.82
C GLY A 292 7.05 -7.70 17.85
N VAL A 293 7.97 -6.76 17.66
CA VAL A 293 8.98 -6.80 16.58
C VAL A 293 9.94 -7.98 16.70
N HIS A 294 10.30 -8.38 17.93
CA HIS A 294 11.26 -9.45 18.19
C HIS A 294 10.77 -10.84 17.76
N ASN A 295 9.45 -11.03 17.61
CA ASN A 295 8.85 -12.30 17.17
C ASN A 295 8.72 -12.40 15.64
N LEU A 296 9.09 -11.36 14.90
CA LEU A 296 9.03 -11.38 13.44
C LEU A 296 10.19 -12.20 12.88
N SER A 297 9.91 -13.03 11.88
CA SER A 297 10.96 -13.69 11.08
C SER A 297 11.79 -12.65 10.34
N ILE A 298 13.02 -13.01 9.96
CA ILE A 298 13.93 -12.13 9.20
C ILE A 298 13.28 -11.60 7.91
N ASP A 299 12.55 -12.46 7.18
CA ASP A 299 11.80 -12.06 5.98
C ASP A 299 10.70 -11.03 6.29
N ALA A 300 10.01 -11.20 7.42
CA ALA A 300 8.94 -10.29 7.84
C ALA A 300 9.52 -8.94 8.30
N LEU A 301 10.65 -8.94 9.02
CA LEU A 301 11.40 -7.73 9.37
C LEU A 301 11.85 -6.97 8.12
N THR A 302 12.48 -7.68 7.19
CA THR A 302 12.95 -7.12 5.91
C THR A 302 11.80 -6.48 5.13
N THR A 303 10.68 -7.19 5.00
CA THR A 303 9.47 -6.69 4.33
C THR A 303 8.90 -5.47 5.04
N ALA A 304 8.84 -5.49 6.38
CA ALA A 304 8.34 -4.39 7.19
C ALA A 304 9.19 -3.11 7.04
N CYS A 305 10.52 -3.26 6.97
CA CYS A 305 11.46 -2.17 6.71
C CYS A 305 11.23 -1.56 5.33
N TYR A 306 11.20 -2.38 4.27
CA TYR A 306 10.96 -1.90 2.91
C TYR A 306 9.61 -1.18 2.74
N LEU A 307 8.54 -1.70 3.34
CA LEU A 307 7.22 -1.06 3.28
C LEU A 307 7.26 0.36 3.84
N ARG A 308 7.94 0.55 4.97
CA ARG A 308 8.05 1.81 5.71
C ARG A 308 9.17 2.72 5.22
N GLY A 309 9.99 2.26 4.27
CA GLY A 309 10.96 3.08 3.55
C GLY A 309 12.40 2.96 4.04
N LEU A 310 12.73 1.98 4.88
CA LEU A 310 14.10 1.66 5.24
C LEU A 310 14.68 0.62 4.27
N ASN A 311 15.93 0.79 3.86
CA ASN A 311 16.71 -0.23 3.17
C ASN A 311 17.35 -1.20 4.18
N PRO A 312 16.86 -2.45 4.31
CA PRO A 312 17.40 -3.44 5.24
C PRO A 312 18.67 -4.12 4.71
N VAL A 313 19.08 -3.90 3.45
CA VAL A 313 20.23 -4.59 2.87
C VAL A 313 21.49 -4.28 3.67
N SER A 314 22.17 -5.34 4.10
CA SER A 314 23.37 -5.27 4.96
C SER A 314 23.13 -4.66 6.35
N LEU A 315 21.88 -4.57 6.84
CA LEU A 315 21.63 -4.27 8.26
C LEU A 315 21.63 -5.56 9.09
N PRO A 316 22.25 -5.55 10.28
CA PRO A 316 22.07 -6.63 11.24
C PRO A 316 20.60 -6.65 11.72
N GLN A 317 20.18 -7.82 12.20
CA GLN A 317 18.79 -8.04 12.62
C GLN A 317 18.38 -7.11 13.77
N GLU A 318 19.30 -6.87 14.70
CA GLU A 318 19.11 -6.04 15.88
C GLU A 318 18.81 -4.58 15.49
N GLU A 319 19.52 -4.04 14.49
CA GLU A 319 19.26 -2.68 13.99
C GLU A 319 17.91 -2.57 13.29
N MET A 320 17.51 -3.59 12.51
CA MET A 320 16.16 -3.63 11.92
C MET A 320 15.07 -3.67 12.99
N ILE A 321 15.30 -4.42 14.08
CA ILE A 321 14.37 -4.51 15.21
C ILE A 321 14.27 -3.14 15.91
N GLN A 322 15.40 -2.53 16.24
CA GLN A 322 15.44 -1.23 16.91
C GLN A 322 14.75 -0.15 16.07
N TRP A 323 15.07 -0.06 14.79
CA TRP A 323 14.46 0.92 13.90
C TRP A 323 12.94 0.72 13.78
N LEU A 324 12.48 -0.53 13.63
CA LEU A 324 11.05 -0.81 13.53
C LEU A 324 10.32 -0.56 14.86
N GLN A 325 10.99 -0.75 16.00
CA GLN A 325 10.46 -0.34 17.30
C GLN A 325 10.28 1.18 17.38
N GLU A 326 11.25 1.98 16.94
CA GLU A 326 11.13 3.44 16.88
C GLU A 326 9.95 3.88 16.00
N TRP A 327 9.78 3.25 14.83
CA TRP A 327 8.62 3.47 13.97
C TRP A 327 7.31 3.19 14.71
N LEU A 328 7.19 2.03 15.36
CA LEU A 328 5.98 1.62 16.07
C LEU A 328 5.68 2.49 17.29
N THR A 329 6.72 2.99 17.98
CA THR A 329 6.53 3.98 19.06
C THR A 329 5.78 5.19 18.55
N VAL A 330 6.11 5.73 17.37
CA VAL A 330 5.33 6.84 16.82
C VAL A 330 3.98 6.36 16.32
N SER A 331 3.97 5.33 15.47
CA SER A 331 2.80 4.96 14.68
C SER A 331 1.63 4.44 15.51
N LEU A 332 1.91 3.88 16.69
CA LEU A 332 0.90 3.38 17.64
C LEU A 332 0.45 4.43 18.67
N ASN A 333 1.22 5.52 18.85
CA ASN A 333 0.87 6.63 19.74
C ASN A 333 0.10 7.75 19.02
N ILE A 334 0.01 7.70 17.69
CA ILE A 334 -0.77 8.65 16.90
C ILE A 334 -2.07 8.01 16.43
N GLY A 335 -3.18 8.72 16.63
CA GLY A 335 -4.51 8.31 16.18
C GLY A 335 -4.71 8.43 14.67
N THR A 336 -5.85 7.93 14.19
CA THR A 336 -6.23 7.95 12.76
C THR A 336 -6.44 9.35 12.18
N GLU A 337 -6.54 10.38 13.02
CA GLU A 337 -6.64 11.79 12.66
C GLU A 337 -5.29 12.38 12.19
N TYR A 338 -4.17 11.79 12.61
CA TYR A 338 -2.82 12.24 12.23
C TYR A 338 -2.33 11.59 10.92
N ILE A 339 -3.24 11.39 9.96
CA ILE A 339 -2.93 10.79 8.64
C ILE A 339 -1.75 11.50 7.99
N SER A 340 -1.75 12.83 8.06
CA SER A 340 -0.68 13.62 7.45
C SER A 340 0.66 13.33 8.11
N LEU A 341 0.77 13.31 9.45
CA LEU A 341 2.02 12.93 10.11
C LEU A 341 2.45 11.51 9.71
N TYR A 342 1.52 10.54 9.75
CA TYR A 342 1.80 9.15 9.43
C TYR A 342 2.44 9.00 8.04
N ILE A 343 1.87 9.65 7.01
CA ILE A 343 2.41 9.57 5.65
C ILE A 343 3.74 10.33 5.48
N HIS A 344 4.13 11.20 6.43
CA HIS A 344 5.44 11.83 6.48
C HIS A 344 6.46 11.04 7.34
N LEU A 345 6.07 10.00 8.08
CA LEU A 345 7.01 9.22 8.89
C LEU A 345 8.22 8.68 8.13
N PRO A 346 8.12 8.19 6.87
CA PRO A 346 9.32 7.74 6.17
C PRO A 346 10.34 8.86 5.99
N ILE A 347 9.92 10.11 5.75
CA ILE A 347 10.89 11.21 5.64
C ILE A 347 11.46 11.60 7.01
N LEU A 348 10.65 11.56 8.06
CA LEU A 348 11.11 11.93 9.41
C LEU A 348 12.09 10.89 9.98
N LEU A 349 11.89 9.59 9.72
CA LEU A 349 12.68 8.51 10.31
C LEU A 349 13.76 7.92 9.39
N THR A 350 13.65 8.08 8.06
CA THR A 350 14.53 7.34 7.13
C THR A 350 15.28 8.22 6.13
N TYR A 351 15.02 9.53 6.08
CA TYR A 351 15.60 10.39 5.06
C TYR A 351 17.13 10.45 5.12
N ASN A 352 17.66 10.52 6.34
CA ASN A 352 19.09 10.58 6.61
C ASN A 352 19.70 9.25 7.07
N HIS A 353 18.93 8.16 6.96
CA HIS A 353 19.44 6.85 7.34
C HIS A 353 20.58 6.42 6.40
N PRO A 354 21.76 6.01 6.92
CA PRO A 354 22.95 5.74 6.09
C PRO A 354 22.69 4.76 4.93
N ASN A 355 21.89 3.72 5.17
CA ASN A 355 21.55 2.75 4.13
C ASN A 355 20.64 3.29 3.02
N ASN A 356 19.82 4.29 3.31
CA ASN A 356 19.00 4.95 2.28
C ASN A 356 19.84 5.95 1.48
N TRP A 357 20.82 6.59 2.10
CA TRP A 357 21.78 7.45 1.40
C TRP A 357 22.61 6.66 0.39
N ARG A 358 23.04 5.44 0.74
CA ARG A 358 23.74 4.54 -0.18
C ARG A 358 22.94 4.24 -1.45
N LEU A 359 21.60 4.21 -1.39
CA LEU A 359 20.77 4.00 -2.58
C LEU A 359 20.73 5.22 -3.50
N THR A 360 20.80 6.42 -2.94
CA THR A 360 20.53 7.68 -3.67
C THR A 360 21.80 8.37 -4.17
N HIS A 361 22.96 8.07 -3.59
CA HIS A 361 24.24 8.73 -3.87
C HIS A 361 25.36 7.78 -4.32
N LYS A 362 25.05 6.50 -4.55
CA LYS A 362 25.82 5.59 -5.40
C LYS A 362 25.15 5.50 -6.76
#